data_AF-A0A1H7CR11-F1
#
_entry.id   AF-A0A1H7CR11-F1
#
_cell.length_a   1.000
_cell.length_b   1.000
_cell.length_c   1.000
_cell.angle_alpha   90.00
_cell.angle_beta   90.00
_cell.angle_gamma   90.00
#
_symmetry.space_group_name_H-M   'P 1'
#
loop_
_entity.id
_entity.type
_entity.pdbx_description
1 polymer ?
#
loop_
_entity_poly.entity_id
_entity_poly.type
_entity_poly.pdbx_seq_one_letter_code
_entity_poly.pdbx_strand_id
1 'polypeptide(L)'
;MNIMIINNNIQAVAGAYAANSKKIKTAVKEESSDTGISKDEVVLSTQAQSFSQILQKAQSMPEVRQDKVDTYSAQIGAGLYQIDPKGLADKILNMRF
;
A
#
# COMPACT_ATOMS: atom_id res chain seq x y z
N MET A 1 -11.00 -16.82 4.77
CA MET A 1 -9.57 -17.21 4.72
C MET A 1 -8.95 -16.34 3.62
N ASN A 2 -8.29 -15.23 4.00
CA ASN A 2 -7.80 -14.24 3.03
C ASN A 2 -6.39 -14.61 2.56
N ILE A 3 -6.25 -14.83 1.26
CA ILE A 3 -4.95 -15.08 0.61
C ILE A 3 -4.37 -13.71 0.24
N MET A 4 -3.34 -13.29 0.98
CA MET A 4 -2.60 -12.07 0.72
C MET A 4 -1.51 -12.37 -0.32
N ILE A 5 -1.76 -12.07 -1.60
CA ILE A 5 -0.71 -12.15 -2.64
C ILE A 5 0.13 -10.87 -2.54
N ILE A 6 1.26 -10.94 -1.83
CA ILE A 6 2.20 -9.82 -1.72
C ILE A 6 3.44 -10.14 -2.54
N ASN A 7 3.75 -9.26 -3.49
CA ASN A 7 5.00 -9.29 -4.24
C ASN A 7 6.20 -9.22 -3.27
N ASN A 8 7.12 -10.20 -3.35
CA ASN A 8 8.18 -10.42 -2.35
C ASN A 8 9.06 -9.17 -2.08
N ASN A 9 9.24 -8.32 -3.09
CA ASN A 9 10.01 -7.09 -2.97
C ASN A 9 9.33 -6.02 -2.11
N ILE A 10 7.99 -5.98 -2.08
CA ILE A 10 7.23 -5.02 -1.27
C ILE A 10 7.27 -5.39 0.21
N GLN A 11 7.31 -6.68 0.54
CA GLN A 11 7.41 -7.13 1.94
C GLN A 11 8.73 -6.71 2.59
N ALA A 12 9.85 -6.79 1.86
CA ALA A 12 11.15 -6.41 2.38
C ALA A 12 11.22 -4.91 2.75
N VAL A 13 10.76 -4.03 1.85
CA VAL A 13 10.73 -2.58 2.13
C VAL A 13 9.65 -2.20 3.14
N ALA A 14 8.46 -2.81 3.09
CA ALA A 14 7.40 -2.56 4.06
C ALA A 14 7.80 -3.03 5.46
N GLY A 15 8.47 -4.19 5.57
CA GLY A 15 9.01 -4.72 6.83
C GLY A 15 10.08 -3.82 7.43
N ALA A 16 11.02 -3.32 6.62
CA ALA A 16 12.00 -2.34 7.06
C ALA A 16 11.35 -1.02 7.53
N TYR A 17 10.31 -0.55 6.84
CA TYR A 17 9.59 0.67 7.23
C TYR A 17 8.74 0.49 8.50
N ALA A 18 8.06 -0.64 8.63
CA ALA A 18 7.29 -1.00 9.83
C ALA A 18 8.20 -1.18 11.07
N ALA A 19 9.38 -1.78 10.89
CA ALA A 19 10.36 -1.93 11.97
C ALA A 19 10.93 -0.57 12.43
N ASN A 20 11.18 0.35 11.50
CA ASN A 20 11.68 1.70 11.82
C ASN A 20 10.60 2.61 12.43
N SER A 21 9.35 2.53 11.98
CA SER A 21 8.25 3.32 12.55
C SER A 21 7.90 2.95 14.00
N LYS A 22 8.12 1.69 14.42
CA LYS A 22 8.00 1.27 15.83
C LYS A 22 9.08 1.88 16.73
N LYS A 23 10.29 2.10 16.21
CA LYS A 23 11.40 2.74 16.95
C LYS A 23 11.17 4.24 17.16
N ILE A 24 10.52 4.92 16.20
CA ILE A 24 10.23 6.36 16.30
C ILE A 24 9.18 6.67 17.38
N LYS A 25 8.18 5.81 17.60
CA LYS A 25 7.16 6.03 18.64
C LYS A 25 7.70 5.96 20.08
N THR A 26 8.83 5.30 20.32
CA THR A 26 9.44 5.20 21.65
C THR A 26 10.41 6.36 21.94
N ALA A 27 10.94 7.02 20.90
CA ALA A 27 11.93 8.10 21.04
C ALA A 27 11.32 9.50 21.34
N VAL A 28 10.00 9.66 21.27
CA VAL A 28 9.32 10.96 21.48
C VAL A 28 9.03 11.24 22.97
N LYS A 29 9.37 10.34 23.89
CA LYS A 29 9.03 10.47 25.32
C LYS A 29 10.23 10.70 26.24
N GLU A 30 11.35 11.23 25.76
CA GLU A 30 12.43 11.72 26.63
C GLU A 30 13.11 12.94 25.98
N GLU A 31 12.58 14.14 26.24
CA GLU A 31 13.35 15.38 26.08
C GLU A 31 13.47 16.05 27.45
N SER A 32 14.65 15.95 28.05
CA SER A 32 15.24 17.03 28.84
C SER A 32 16.75 16.80 28.97
N SER A 33 17.50 17.84 28.61
CA SER A 33 18.95 18.04 28.66
C SER A 33 19.81 17.18 27.71
N ASP A 34 20.32 17.79 26.63
CA ASP A 34 21.68 18.34 26.63
C ASP A 34 22.01 19.03 25.29
N THR A 35 22.78 20.08 25.42
CA THR A 35 23.37 20.98 24.44
C THR A 35 24.29 20.28 23.42
N GLY A 36 24.19 20.68 22.14
CA GLY A 36 25.37 20.73 21.26
C GLY A 36 25.76 19.50 20.45
N ILE A 37 24.83 18.61 20.07
CA ILE A 37 25.08 17.59 19.05
C ILE A 37 24.19 17.90 17.87
N SER A 38 24.77 18.15 16.70
CA SER A 38 24.06 18.14 15.42
C SER A 38 23.30 16.83 15.34
N LYS A 39 22.00 16.85 15.67
CA LYS A 39 21.14 15.67 15.64
C LYS A 39 21.22 15.12 14.23
N ASP A 40 21.71 13.89 14.07
CA ASP A 40 21.75 13.22 12.77
C ASP A 40 20.34 13.29 12.15
N GLU A 41 20.20 14.05 11.06
CA GLU A 41 18.91 14.28 10.43
C GLU A 41 18.65 13.17 9.40
N VAL A 42 17.64 12.34 9.66
CA VAL A 42 17.20 11.31 8.72
C VAL A 42 16.18 11.92 7.76
N VAL A 43 16.64 12.40 6.61
CA VAL A 43 15.75 12.90 5.55
C VAL A 43 15.28 11.71 4.70
N LEU A 44 13.99 11.40 4.76
CA LEU A 44 13.37 10.44 3.84
C LEU A 44 13.39 11.01 2.42
N SER A 45 13.78 10.18 1.45
CA SER A 45 13.68 10.56 0.05
C SER A 45 12.23 10.91 -0.30
N THR A 46 12.05 11.85 -1.23
CA THR A 46 10.74 12.26 -1.74
C THR A 46 9.90 11.07 -2.22
N GLN A 47 10.56 10.06 -2.80
CA GLN A 47 9.94 8.81 -3.23
C GLN A 47 9.42 7.95 -2.08
N ALA A 48 10.15 7.90 -0.95
CA ALA A 48 9.71 7.16 0.23
C ALA A 48 8.53 7.85 0.92
N GLN A 49 8.52 9.19 0.94
CA GLN A 49 7.42 9.97 1.48
C GLN A 49 6.13 9.76 0.66
N SER A 50 6.21 9.85 -0.67
CA SER A 50 5.05 9.62 -1.55
C SER A 50 4.52 8.19 -1.45
N PHE A 51 5.41 7.19 -1.39
CA PHE A 51 5.01 5.80 -1.19
C PHE A 51 4.30 5.58 0.15
N SER A 52 4.82 6.15 1.24
CA SER A 52 4.21 6.04 2.57
C SER A 52 2.80 6.62 2.60
N GLN A 53 2.60 7.79 1.97
CA GLN A 53 1.27 8.40 1.84
C GLN A 53 0.29 7.53 1.05
N ILE A 54 0.74 6.95 -0.07
CA ILE A 54 -0.08 6.04 -0.88
C ILE A 54 -0.44 4.78 -0.08
N LEU A 55 0.53 4.21 0.65
CA LEU A 55 0.32 3.02 1.47
C LEU A 55 -0.68 3.29 2.60
N GLN A 56 -0.54 4.41 3.31
CA GLN A 56 -1.49 4.82 4.36
C GLN A 56 -2.89 4.98 3.79
N LYS A 57 -3.03 5.61 2.62
CA LYS A 57 -4.31 5.76 1.95
C LYS A 57 -4.89 4.41 1.52
N ALA A 58 -4.07 3.50 1.01
CA ALA A 58 -4.51 2.15 0.64
C ALA A 58 -4.97 1.34 1.86
N GLN A 59 -4.29 1.49 3.01
CA GLN A 59 -4.66 0.82 4.25
C GLN A 59 -5.94 1.37 4.89
N SER A 60 -6.25 2.65 4.68
CA SER A 60 -7.49 3.27 5.18
C SER A 60 -8.68 3.11 4.24
N MET A 61 -8.48 2.53 3.05
CA MET A 61 -9.58 2.23 2.14
C MET A 61 -10.45 1.09 2.68
N PRO A 62 -11.75 1.09 2.35
CA PRO A 62 -12.62 -0.03 2.66
C PRO A 62 -12.08 -1.32 2.03
N GLU A 63 -12.29 -2.45 2.72
CA GLU A 63 -11.92 -3.76 2.20
C GLU A 63 -12.60 -4.04 0.84
N VAL A 64 -13.84 -3.59 0.69
CA VAL A 64 -14.61 -3.72 -0.54
C VAL A 64 -14.85 -2.36 -1.16
N ARG A 65 -14.49 -2.24 -2.43
CA ARG A 65 -14.80 -1.07 -3.27
C ARG A 65 -16.22 -1.15 -3.81
N GLN A 66 -17.19 -0.86 -2.95
CA GLN A 66 -18.62 -1.00 -3.27
C GLN A 66 -19.03 -0.22 -4.53
N ASP A 67 -18.45 0.97 -4.72
CA ASP A 67 -18.60 1.81 -5.92
C ASP A 67 -18.36 1.03 -7.22
N LYS A 68 -17.31 0.22 -7.24
CA LYS A 68 -16.96 -0.60 -8.41
C LYS A 68 -17.88 -1.79 -8.57
N VAL A 69 -18.21 -2.46 -7.47
CA VAL A 69 -19.11 -3.62 -7.48
C VAL A 69 -20.45 -3.20 -8.09
N ASP A 70 -21.07 -2.14 -7.57
CA ASP A 70 -22.36 -1.66 -8.04
C ASP A 70 -22.33 -1.28 -9.52
N THR A 71 -21.26 -0.59 -9.95
CA THR A 71 -21.07 -0.19 -11.34
C THR A 71 -21.01 -1.40 -12.28
N TYR A 72 -20.20 -2.41 -11.95
CA TYR A 72 -20.06 -3.59 -12.80
C TYR A 72 -21.30 -4.49 -12.74
N SER A 73 -21.92 -4.65 -11.57
CA SER A 73 -23.17 -5.39 -11.42
C SER A 73 -24.30 -4.80 -12.27
N ALA A 74 -24.43 -3.46 -12.29
CA ALA A 74 -25.41 -2.78 -13.13
C ALA A 74 -25.12 -3.00 -14.64
N GLN A 75 -23.86 -2.87 -15.07
CA GLN A 75 -23.48 -3.11 -16.47
C GLN A 75 -23.73 -4.55 -16.91
N ILE A 76 -23.46 -5.53 -16.05
CA ILE A 76 -23.73 -6.95 -16.31
C ILE A 76 -25.23 -7.20 -16.41
N GLY A 77 -26.04 -6.69 -15.45
CA GLY A 77 -27.49 -6.85 -15.46
C GLY A 77 -28.17 -6.20 -16.68
N ALA A 78 -27.60 -5.10 -17.19
CA ALA A 78 -28.07 -4.44 -18.40
C ALA A 78 -27.53 -5.05 -19.71
N GLY A 79 -26.64 -6.06 -19.65
CA GLY A 79 -25.99 -6.62 -20.84
C GLY A 79 -25.00 -5.68 -21.54
N LEU A 80 -24.57 -4.60 -20.87
CA LEU A 80 -23.66 -3.59 -21.40
C LEU A 80 -22.20 -3.86 -21.04
N TYR A 81 -21.94 -4.86 -20.20
CA TYR A 81 -20.58 -5.25 -19.85
C TYR A 81 -19.89 -5.93 -21.04
N GLN A 82 -18.89 -5.28 -21.60
CA GLN A 82 -18.09 -5.81 -22.70
C GLN A 82 -16.78 -6.38 -22.20
N ILE A 83 -16.52 -7.64 -22.55
CA ILE A 83 -15.27 -8.32 -22.25
C ILE A 83 -14.27 -7.96 -23.35
N ASP A 84 -13.06 -7.54 -22.96
CA ASP A 84 -11.91 -7.47 -23.86
C ASP A 84 -11.25 -8.87 -23.93
N PRO A 85 -11.40 -9.62 -25.04
CA PRO A 85 -10.91 -11.00 -25.12
C PRO A 85 -9.38 -11.06 -25.06
N LYS A 86 -8.68 -10.06 -25.62
CA LYS A 86 -7.22 -10.02 -25.60
C LYS A 86 -6.72 -9.73 -24.19
N GLY A 87 -7.27 -8.70 -23.55
CA GLY A 87 -6.95 -8.39 -22.16
C GLY A 87 -7.28 -9.53 -21.19
N LEU A 88 -8.33 -10.30 -21.45
CA LEU A 88 -8.66 -11.50 -20.67
C LEU A 88 -7.60 -12.60 -20.86
N ALA A 89 -7.25 -12.93 -22.11
CA ALA A 89 -6.24 -13.93 -22.41
C ALA A 89 -4.87 -13.55 -21.80
N ASP A 90 -4.45 -12.29 -21.93
CA ASP A 90 -3.22 -11.79 -21.35
C ASP A 90 -3.20 -11.95 -19.83
N LYS A 91 -4.32 -11.68 -19.14
CA LYS A 91 -4.42 -11.86 -17.69
C LYS A 91 -4.36 -13.33 -17.27
N ILE A 92 -4.99 -14.23 -18.03
CA ILE A 92 -4.94 -15.67 -17.77
C ILE A 92 -3.51 -16.17 -17.89
N LEU A 93 -2.81 -15.80 -18.96
CA LEU A 93 -1.42 -16.23 -19.21
C LEU A 93 -0.44 -15.68 -18.18
N ASN A 94 -0.66 -14.46 -17.68
CA ASN A 94 0.20 -13.80 -16.70
C ASN A 94 -0.19 -14.07 -15.25
N MET A 95 -1.22 -14.89 -14.99
CA MET A 95 -1.62 -15.26 -13.63
C MET A 95 -0.59 -16.21 -13.02
N ARG A 96 0.39 -15.66 -12.30
CA ARG A 96 1.34 -16.45 -11.48
C ARG A 96 0.75 -16.69 -10.10
N PHE A 97 0.72 -17.95 -9.68
CA PHE A 97 0.37 -18.39 -8.33
C PHE A 97 1.58 -18.30 -7.39
#